data_AF-A0A0E3VY25-F1
#
_entry.id   AF-A0A0E3VY25-F1
#
_cell.length_a   1.000
_cell.length_b   1.000
_cell.length_c   1.000
_cell.angle_alpha   90.00
_cell.angle_beta   90.00
_cell.angle_gamma   90.00
#
_symmetry.space_group_name_H-M   'P 1'
#
loop_
_entity.id
_entity.type
_entity.pdbx_description
1 polymer ?
#
loop_
_entity_poly.entity_id
_entity_poly.type
_entity_poly.pdbx_seq_one_letter_code
_entity_poly.pdbx_strand_id
1 'polypeptide(L)'
;MLPIGLMRDPSGVVVKDPDMAVQGRLGLVFQLFLQLRSVAKVMRALNERDLELPRRDRYGDLCWTRATLAAVAAILKNPAYAGAFVYGRTRFRPPKREGALPQKAPRPMEEWRIVVKDRYPAYIDWPIYEKIRSVIRDNRAEYMRIKTRGAPRNGELLLHGIAWCARCGHKMYVRYKGGGEYVCNHLRTQEGQPTCQHIRAAHIDAAVGDAFLTALAPAELDALSRSRRVQQQTNNALRSSAERELERKRYTAALAERQFNRADPDNRLVASELERRWEAALNDVRAAEEALARQTPPKAITQVAISKELNDKVISLTGRLPQIWGDETISDAHRKALLRCLIEKVVLDRGERDLALARIVWRGGAVTELEVKMSVNSVTRLTRGTEMRERLLTLARDGVPDDKIATILTREGHRSPRCADKVLPITVGRLRRAAAIKVTAQRSRWEHDDSYLSPPELARRLEIPVNWLYVQIRTKRLLIDRQPSGAYLFPNTPSVLHAIGDLRNHVIAQLDLRICQPNKEGHQQLHARQMHDAVADLRPLETTIAAKALVDQNEARAVP
;
A
#
# COMPACT_ATOMS: atom_id res chain seq x y z
N MET A 1 43.37 -12.21 -5.68
CA MET A 1 42.37 -13.19 -6.16
C MET A 1 41.26 -12.49 -6.92
N LEU A 2 40.86 -13.06 -8.04
CA LEU A 2 39.67 -12.65 -8.80
C LEU A 2 38.41 -13.11 -8.06
N PRO A 3 37.27 -12.40 -8.20
CA PRO A 3 36.00 -12.89 -7.66
C PRO A 3 35.48 -14.09 -8.46
N ILE A 4 34.52 -14.80 -7.87
CA ILE A 4 33.75 -15.85 -8.56
C ILE A 4 33.17 -15.33 -9.90
N GLY A 5 33.10 -16.17 -10.93
CA GLY A 5 32.67 -15.75 -12.27
C GLY A 5 33.77 -15.15 -13.16
N LEU A 6 34.95 -14.85 -12.60
CA LEU A 6 36.14 -14.46 -13.35
C LEU A 6 37.29 -15.39 -13.00
N MET A 7 38.00 -15.88 -14.01
CA MET A 7 39.18 -16.73 -13.84
C MET A 7 40.31 -16.30 -14.76
N ARG A 8 41.53 -16.72 -14.45
CA ARG A 8 42.64 -16.61 -15.40
C ARG A 8 42.69 -17.91 -16.20
N ASP A 9 42.79 -17.78 -17.51
CA ASP A 9 43.12 -18.90 -18.36
C ASP A 9 44.63 -19.27 -18.19
N PRO A 10 45.11 -20.35 -18.84
CA PRO A 10 46.52 -20.71 -18.79
C PRO A 10 47.47 -19.63 -19.33
N SER A 11 46.99 -18.75 -20.22
CA SER A 11 47.76 -17.61 -20.74
C SER A 11 47.83 -16.41 -19.77
N GLY A 12 47.13 -16.50 -18.63
CA GLY A 12 47.08 -15.46 -17.61
C GLY A 12 46.06 -14.35 -17.90
N VAL A 13 45.32 -14.44 -19.02
CA VAL A 13 44.24 -13.53 -19.40
C VAL A 13 43.01 -13.79 -18.56
N VAL A 14 42.35 -12.72 -18.13
CA VAL A 14 41.13 -12.84 -17.33
C VAL A 14 39.94 -13.07 -18.26
N VAL A 15 39.27 -14.21 -18.08
CA VAL A 15 38.07 -14.62 -18.83
C VAL A 15 36.88 -14.80 -17.87
N LYS A 16 35.66 -14.83 -18.42
CA LYS A 16 34.49 -15.26 -17.63
C LYS A 16 34.59 -16.75 -17.35
N ASP A 17 34.02 -17.16 -16.23
CA ASP A 17 33.90 -18.57 -15.87
C ASP A 17 33.18 -19.36 -16.98
N PRO A 18 33.73 -20.47 -17.49
CA PRO A 18 33.12 -21.24 -18.58
C PRO A 18 31.77 -21.85 -18.17
N ASP A 19 31.49 -21.99 -16.86
CA ASP A 19 30.18 -22.43 -16.39
C ASP A 19 29.11 -21.36 -16.65
N MET A 20 28.26 -21.64 -17.63
CA MET A 20 27.13 -20.79 -18.02
C MET A 20 26.13 -20.57 -16.88
N ALA A 21 26.01 -21.49 -15.92
CA ALA A 21 25.17 -21.30 -14.74
C ALA A 21 25.76 -20.22 -13.82
N VAL A 22 27.08 -20.19 -13.62
CA VAL A 22 27.77 -19.13 -12.86
C VAL A 22 27.56 -17.78 -13.53
N GLN A 23 27.77 -17.71 -14.84
CA GLN A 23 27.55 -16.47 -15.59
C GLN A 23 26.09 -15.99 -15.50
N GLY A 24 25.14 -16.91 -15.71
CA GLY A 24 23.72 -16.62 -15.65
C GLY A 24 23.28 -16.14 -14.27
N ARG A 25 23.76 -16.78 -13.19
CA ARG A 25 23.41 -16.41 -11.82
C ARG A 25 23.94 -15.02 -11.46
N LEU A 26 25.19 -14.72 -11.82
CA LEU A 26 25.78 -13.41 -11.57
C LEU A 26 25.05 -12.31 -12.36
N GLY A 27 24.72 -12.55 -13.62
CA GLY A 27 23.90 -11.64 -14.42
C GLY A 27 22.54 -11.36 -13.78
N LEU A 28 21.86 -12.41 -13.28
CA LEU A 28 20.58 -12.30 -12.60
C LEU A 28 20.66 -11.44 -11.33
N VAL A 29 21.73 -11.55 -10.53
CA VAL A 29 21.93 -10.71 -9.33
C VAL A 29 21.91 -9.22 -9.68
N PHE A 30 22.61 -8.83 -10.75
CA PHE A 30 22.63 -7.43 -11.20
C PHE A 30 21.27 -6.98 -11.73
N GLN A 31 20.61 -7.80 -12.55
CA GLN A 31 19.26 -7.52 -13.06
C GLN A 31 18.24 -7.32 -11.93
N LEU A 32 18.20 -8.26 -10.97
CA LEU A 32 17.33 -8.15 -9.80
C LEU A 32 17.63 -6.90 -8.97
N PHE A 33 18.91 -6.54 -8.81
CA PHE A 33 19.24 -5.33 -8.06
C PHE A 33 18.78 -4.06 -8.77
N LEU A 34 18.92 -3.97 -10.10
CA LEU A 34 18.49 -2.81 -10.87
C LEU A 34 16.98 -2.56 -10.76
N GLN A 35 16.20 -3.63 -10.64
CA GLN A 35 14.75 -3.58 -10.44
C GLN A 35 14.36 -3.34 -8.98
N LEU A 36 14.86 -4.16 -8.05
CA LEU A 36 14.43 -4.15 -6.65
C LEU A 36 15.10 -3.05 -5.82
N ARG A 37 16.24 -2.55 -6.30
CA ARG A 37 17.06 -1.50 -5.69
C ARG A 37 17.39 -1.73 -4.22
N SER A 38 17.46 -2.99 -3.77
CA SER A 38 17.75 -3.37 -2.38
C SER A 38 18.43 -4.73 -2.31
N VAL A 39 19.59 -4.78 -1.65
CA VAL A 39 20.39 -6.00 -1.45
C VAL A 39 19.56 -7.07 -0.73
N ALA A 40 18.81 -6.69 0.29
CA ALA A 40 17.97 -7.61 1.06
C ALA A 40 16.83 -8.18 0.22
N LYS A 41 16.22 -7.36 -0.65
CA LYS A 41 15.16 -7.84 -1.57
C LYS A 41 15.72 -8.81 -2.60
N VAL A 42 16.91 -8.56 -3.16
CA VAL A 42 17.58 -9.48 -4.09
C VAL A 42 17.86 -10.82 -3.42
N MET A 43 18.44 -10.80 -2.23
CA MET A 43 18.70 -12.02 -1.45
C MET A 43 17.40 -12.81 -1.18
N ARG A 44 16.31 -12.15 -0.77
CA ARG A 44 15.02 -12.81 -0.55
C ARG A 44 14.45 -13.39 -1.83
N ALA A 45 14.46 -12.64 -2.93
CA ALA A 45 13.93 -13.08 -4.22
C ALA A 45 14.66 -14.34 -4.75
N LEU A 46 15.97 -14.46 -4.50
CA LEU A 46 16.74 -15.66 -4.79
C LEU A 46 16.35 -16.82 -3.86
N ASN A 47 16.36 -16.61 -2.54
CA ASN A 47 16.07 -17.66 -1.57
C ASN A 47 14.61 -18.16 -1.63
N GLU A 48 13.64 -17.31 -1.99
CA GLU A 48 12.22 -17.69 -2.20
C GLU A 48 12.03 -18.66 -3.38
N ARG A 49 13.03 -18.76 -4.26
CA ARG A 49 13.01 -19.63 -5.45
C ARG A 49 14.10 -20.70 -5.40
N ASP A 50 14.70 -20.90 -4.22
CA ASP A 50 15.80 -21.84 -3.98
C ASP A 50 16.97 -21.65 -4.98
N LEU A 51 17.25 -20.39 -5.31
CA LEU A 51 18.28 -20.00 -6.25
C LEU A 51 19.58 -19.69 -5.51
N GLU A 52 20.51 -20.64 -5.54
CA GLU A 52 21.81 -20.54 -4.86
C GLU A 52 22.80 -19.62 -5.58
N LEU A 53 23.78 -19.09 -4.83
CA LEU A 53 24.88 -18.29 -5.35
C LEU A 53 26.15 -19.11 -5.47
N PRO A 54 26.93 -18.93 -6.56
CA PRO A 54 28.21 -19.58 -6.70
C PRO A 54 29.22 -18.94 -5.75
N ARG A 55 30.06 -19.77 -5.16
CA ARG A 55 31.14 -19.41 -4.23
C ARG A 55 32.34 -20.31 -4.52
N ARG A 56 33.53 -19.87 -4.12
CA ARG A 56 34.70 -20.74 -4.01
C ARG A 56 34.87 -21.19 -2.57
N ASP A 57 35.09 -22.48 -2.38
CA ASP A 57 35.39 -23.02 -1.06
C ASP A 57 36.85 -22.69 -0.62
N ARG A 58 37.31 -23.32 0.47
CA ARG A 58 38.68 -23.10 0.98
C ARG A 58 39.77 -23.66 0.07
N TYR A 59 39.45 -24.61 -0.81
CA TYR A 59 40.36 -25.25 -1.75
C TYR A 59 40.34 -24.58 -3.13
N GLY A 60 39.34 -23.72 -3.37
CA GLY A 60 39.20 -22.94 -4.59
C GLY A 60 38.16 -23.49 -5.55
N ASP A 61 37.49 -24.59 -5.18
CA ASP A 61 36.50 -25.29 -5.97
C ASP A 61 35.14 -24.57 -5.95
N LEU A 62 34.40 -24.70 -7.05
CA LEU A 62 33.09 -24.10 -7.20
C LEU A 62 32.07 -24.84 -6.32
N CYS A 63 31.43 -24.09 -5.42
CA CYS A 63 30.32 -24.58 -4.62
C CYS A 63 29.12 -23.62 -4.71
N TRP A 64 27.92 -24.16 -4.57
CA TRP A 64 26.67 -23.40 -4.58
C TRP A 64 26.13 -23.31 -3.16
N THR A 65 25.77 -22.10 -2.76
CA THR A 65 25.35 -21.83 -1.38
C THR A 65 24.17 -20.88 -1.34
N ARG A 66 23.31 -21.04 -0.34
CA ARG A 66 22.19 -20.13 -0.06
C ARG A 66 22.63 -18.67 -0.09
N ALA A 67 21.81 -17.82 -0.72
CA ALA A 67 22.12 -16.40 -0.83
C ALA A 67 22.09 -15.72 0.55
N THR A 68 23.18 -15.03 0.88
CA THR A 68 23.29 -14.21 2.11
C THR A 68 23.41 -12.73 1.75
N LEU A 69 23.02 -11.86 2.68
CA LEU A 69 23.13 -10.41 2.50
C LEU A 69 24.59 -10.00 2.20
N ALA A 70 25.54 -10.64 2.89
CA ALA A 70 26.97 -10.40 2.70
C ALA A 70 27.45 -10.81 1.31
N ALA A 71 27.04 -11.99 0.81
CA ALA A 71 27.41 -12.47 -0.52
C ALA A 71 26.86 -11.57 -1.63
N VAL A 72 25.56 -11.24 -1.59
CA VAL A 72 24.94 -10.34 -2.57
C VAL A 72 25.59 -8.95 -2.53
N ALA A 73 25.83 -8.41 -1.33
CA ALA A 73 26.51 -7.12 -1.19
C ALA A 73 27.95 -7.14 -1.70
N ALA A 74 28.67 -8.25 -1.52
CA ALA A 74 30.04 -8.40 -2.02
C ALA A 74 30.06 -8.42 -3.55
N ILE A 75 29.13 -9.14 -4.18
CA ILE A 75 28.97 -9.18 -5.64
C ILE A 75 28.71 -7.77 -6.18
N LEU A 76 27.64 -7.12 -5.69
CA LEU A 76 27.20 -5.81 -6.19
C LEU A 76 28.21 -4.67 -5.97
N LYS A 77 29.10 -4.79 -4.97
CA LYS A 77 30.11 -3.78 -4.65
C LYS A 77 31.45 -4.03 -5.33
N ASN A 78 31.65 -5.17 -6.01
CA ASN A 78 32.95 -5.50 -6.57
C ASN A 78 33.14 -4.87 -7.97
N PRO A 79 34.11 -3.94 -8.15
CA PRO A 79 34.33 -3.27 -9.43
C PRO A 79 34.84 -4.19 -10.55
N ALA A 80 35.34 -5.39 -10.22
CA ALA A 80 35.79 -6.34 -11.23
C ALA A 80 34.66 -6.82 -12.15
N TYR A 81 33.41 -6.89 -11.66
CA TYR A 81 32.26 -7.20 -12.50
C TYR A 81 31.87 -6.05 -13.45
N ALA A 82 32.40 -4.86 -13.20
CA ALA A 82 32.30 -3.70 -14.09
C ALA A 82 33.51 -3.57 -15.02
N GLY A 83 34.29 -4.66 -15.16
CA GLY A 83 35.49 -4.70 -15.98
C GLY A 83 36.73 -4.04 -15.38
N ALA A 84 36.67 -3.51 -14.16
CA ALA A 84 37.78 -2.71 -13.62
C ALA A 84 38.73 -3.50 -12.70
N PHE A 85 40.02 -3.27 -12.90
CA PHE A 85 41.05 -3.58 -11.92
C PHE A 85 41.20 -2.41 -10.95
N VAL A 86 41.16 -2.71 -9.65
CA VAL A 86 41.26 -1.69 -8.60
C VAL A 86 42.22 -2.13 -7.50
N TYR A 87 43.15 -1.23 -7.15
CA TYR A 87 44.08 -1.41 -6.04
C TYR A 87 43.93 -0.29 -5.00
N GLY A 88 44.26 -0.60 -3.74
CA GLY A 88 44.20 0.37 -2.64
C GLY A 88 42.79 0.63 -2.07
N ARG A 89 41.85 -0.30 -2.23
CA ARG A 89 40.44 -0.16 -1.76
C ARG A 89 40.26 -0.01 -0.24
N THR A 90 41.30 -0.27 0.53
CA THR A 90 41.25 -0.31 1.99
C THR A 90 42.46 0.39 2.60
N ARG A 91 42.30 0.95 3.80
CA ARG A 91 43.40 1.45 4.65
C ARG A 91 43.29 0.86 6.03
N PHE A 92 44.40 0.71 6.74
CA PHE A 92 44.36 0.45 8.16
C PHE A 92 43.98 1.75 8.89
N ARG A 93 43.01 1.67 9.79
CA ARG A 93 42.72 2.74 10.74
C ARG A 93 43.59 2.54 11.97
N PRO A 94 44.10 3.65 12.55
CA PRO A 94 44.77 3.57 13.84
C PRO A 94 43.80 2.99 14.89
N PRO A 95 44.33 2.24 15.86
CA PRO A 95 43.51 1.63 16.89
C PRO A 95 42.79 2.70 17.71
N LYS A 96 41.53 2.43 18.08
CA LYS A 96 40.70 3.37 18.84
C LYS A 96 41.03 3.43 20.33
N ARG A 97 41.77 2.44 20.82
CA ARG A 97 42.19 2.26 22.22
C ARG A 97 43.59 1.68 22.22
N GLU A 98 44.35 2.01 23.24
CA GLU A 98 45.67 1.45 23.48
C GLU A 98 45.57 -0.08 23.62
N GLY A 99 46.45 -0.82 22.94
CA GLY A 99 46.42 -2.29 22.87
C GLY A 99 45.47 -2.91 21.83
N ALA A 100 44.64 -2.14 21.13
CA ALA A 100 43.80 -2.68 20.05
C ALA A 100 44.60 -2.86 18.75
N LEU A 101 44.28 -3.89 17.95
CA LEU A 101 44.88 -4.10 16.65
C LEU A 101 44.34 -3.08 15.60
N PRO A 102 45.18 -2.60 14.66
CA PRO A 102 44.74 -1.77 13.55
C PRO A 102 43.66 -2.46 12.73
N GLN A 103 42.55 -1.78 12.47
CA GLN A 103 41.43 -2.36 11.72
C GLN A 103 41.45 -1.92 10.25
N LYS A 104 41.27 -2.88 9.34
CA LYS A 104 41.12 -2.60 7.91
C LYS A 104 39.77 -1.94 7.64
N ALA A 105 39.80 -0.74 7.09
CA ALA A 105 38.61 0.03 6.72
C ALA A 105 38.55 0.29 5.20
N PRO A 106 37.36 0.30 4.59
CA PRO A 106 37.20 0.67 3.20
C PRO A 106 37.55 2.15 2.98
N ARG A 107 38.16 2.45 1.83
CA ARG A 107 38.35 3.82 1.33
C ARG A 107 37.16 4.26 0.48
N PRO A 108 36.80 5.57 0.49
CA PRO A 108 36.00 6.17 -0.57
C PRO A 108 36.59 5.85 -1.94
N MET A 109 35.75 5.85 -2.97
CA MET A 109 36.18 5.44 -4.32
C MET A 109 37.19 6.43 -4.91
N GLU A 110 37.02 7.69 -4.54
CA GLU A 110 37.84 8.84 -4.89
C GLU A 110 39.26 8.74 -4.30
N GLU A 111 39.44 7.95 -3.23
CA GLU A 111 40.74 7.69 -2.58
C GLU A 111 41.37 6.35 -3.00
N TRP A 112 40.81 5.67 -4.00
CA TRP A 112 41.40 4.44 -4.53
C TRP A 112 42.69 4.79 -5.28
N ARG A 113 43.76 4.04 -5.00
CA ARG A 113 45.10 4.36 -5.51
C ARG A 113 45.23 4.14 -7.02
N ILE A 114 44.61 3.07 -7.52
CA ILE A 114 44.68 2.68 -8.92
C ILE A 114 43.30 2.18 -9.33
N VAL A 115 42.77 2.71 -10.44
CA VAL A 115 41.54 2.26 -11.09
C VAL A 115 41.83 2.17 -12.59
N VAL A 116 41.91 0.95 -13.10
CA VAL A 116 42.04 0.68 -14.54
C VAL A 116 40.73 0.06 -15.00
N LYS A 117 39.95 0.82 -15.77
CA LYS A 117 38.69 0.36 -16.37
C LYS A 117 38.97 -0.56 -17.57
N ASP A 118 37.96 -1.33 -17.97
CA ASP A 118 37.99 -2.18 -19.17
C ASP A 118 39.15 -3.19 -19.22
N ARG A 119 39.62 -3.63 -18.05
CA ARG A 119 40.69 -4.62 -17.90
C ARG A 119 40.17 -6.06 -17.92
N TYR A 120 38.94 -6.28 -17.46
CA TYR A 120 38.31 -7.60 -17.31
C TYR A 120 37.01 -7.69 -18.12
N PRO A 121 36.61 -8.89 -18.54
CA PRO A 121 35.29 -9.11 -19.12
C PRO A 121 34.18 -8.70 -18.14
N ALA A 122 33.36 -7.73 -18.55
CA ALA A 122 32.36 -7.15 -17.67
C ALA A 122 31.02 -7.91 -17.69
N TYR A 123 30.32 -7.89 -16.55
CA TYR A 123 28.91 -8.29 -16.43
C TYR A 123 27.97 -7.09 -16.51
N ILE A 124 28.45 -5.93 -16.10
CA ILE A 124 27.76 -4.63 -16.16
C ILE A 124 28.76 -3.58 -16.63
N ASP A 125 28.28 -2.48 -17.19
CA ASP A 125 29.16 -1.36 -17.51
C ASP A 125 29.56 -0.56 -16.24
N TRP A 126 30.57 0.30 -16.38
CA TRP A 126 31.05 1.14 -15.28
C TRP A 126 29.99 2.13 -14.76
N PRO A 127 29.22 2.84 -15.61
CA PRO A 127 28.14 3.72 -15.13
C PRO A 127 27.06 3.01 -14.31
N ILE A 128 26.67 1.79 -14.69
CA ILE A 128 25.73 0.96 -13.91
C ILE A 128 26.34 0.62 -12.56
N TYR A 129 27.63 0.28 -12.50
CA TYR A 129 28.30 0.01 -11.22
C TYR A 129 28.26 1.22 -10.28
N GLU A 130 28.56 2.41 -10.78
CA GLU A 130 28.48 3.66 -10.01
C GLU A 130 27.06 3.93 -9.52
N LYS A 131 26.06 3.70 -10.37
CA LYS A 131 24.65 3.80 -10.01
C LYS A 131 24.26 2.81 -8.92
N ILE A 132 24.67 1.54 -9.00
CA ILE A 132 24.44 0.51 -7.99
C ILE A 132 25.05 0.95 -6.65
N ARG A 133 26.30 1.42 -6.66
CA ARG A 133 27.00 1.92 -5.46
C ARG A 133 26.26 3.09 -4.82
N SER A 134 25.79 4.04 -5.64
CA SER A 134 25.02 5.19 -5.18
C SER A 134 23.71 4.76 -4.51
N VAL A 135 22.94 3.84 -5.12
CA VAL A 135 21.70 3.29 -4.55
C VAL A 135 21.96 2.56 -3.24
N ILE A 136 22.99 1.72 -3.16
CA ILE A 136 23.35 1.00 -1.92
C ILE A 136 23.72 1.98 -0.80
N ARG A 137 24.45 3.05 -1.13
CA ARG A 137 24.80 4.11 -0.17
C ARG A 137 23.55 4.84 0.32
N ASP A 138 22.68 5.26 -0.60
CA ASP A 138 21.46 6.02 -0.27
C ASP A 138 20.44 5.20 0.53
N ASN A 139 20.42 3.88 0.33
CA ASN A 139 19.56 2.97 1.10
C ASN A 139 19.91 2.84 2.58
N ARG A 140 21.11 3.25 3.01
CA ARG A 140 21.50 3.19 4.42
C ARG A 140 20.56 4.09 5.24
N ALA A 141 20.08 3.61 6.37
CA ALA A 141 19.15 4.32 7.23
C ALA A 141 19.87 5.17 8.29
N GLU A 142 20.94 5.90 7.91
CA GLU A 142 21.67 6.78 8.82
C GLU A 142 21.17 8.23 8.72
N TYR A 143 19.88 8.41 9.03
CA TYR A 143 19.16 9.67 8.84
C TYR A 143 19.80 10.87 9.56
N MET A 144 20.40 10.65 10.73
CA MET A 144 21.00 11.71 11.56
C MET A 144 22.46 12.01 11.19
N ARG A 145 23.21 11.04 10.64
CA ARG A 145 24.68 11.14 10.49
C ARG A 145 25.13 11.34 9.04
N ILE A 146 24.46 10.67 8.09
CA ILE A 146 24.82 10.70 6.66
C ILE A 146 23.70 11.37 5.82
N LYS A 147 22.56 11.71 6.44
CA LYS A 147 21.41 12.37 5.79
C LYS A 147 20.83 11.61 4.57
N THR A 148 21.17 10.32 4.42
CA THR A 148 20.71 9.41 3.35
C THR A 148 19.20 9.20 3.36
N ARG A 149 18.60 8.97 2.20
CA ARG A 149 17.13 8.83 2.06
C ARG A 149 16.59 7.53 2.66
N GLY A 150 17.46 6.53 2.84
CA GLY A 150 17.08 5.19 3.25
C GLY A 150 16.30 4.47 2.15
N ALA A 151 16.13 3.15 2.24
CA ALA A 151 15.27 2.44 1.28
C ALA A 151 13.80 2.88 1.42
N PRO A 152 13.02 2.99 0.32
CA PRO A 152 11.57 3.13 0.38
C PRO A 152 10.95 1.92 1.11
N ARG A 153 10.19 2.19 2.17
CA ARG A 153 9.53 1.17 3.01
C ARG A 153 8.03 1.42 3.06
N ASN A 154 7.26 0.36 3.32
CA ASN A 154 5.82 0.45 3.57
C ASN A 154 5.53 1.36 4.79
N GLY A 155 4.38 2.03 4.77
CA GLY A 155 3.91 2.96 5.79
C GLY A 155 3.34 4.23 5.15
N GLU A 156 2.30 4.80 5.75
CA GLU A 156 1.47 5.84 5.13
C GLU A 156 2.25 7.14 4.77
N LEU A 157 3.34 7.47 5.48
CA LEU A 157 4.08 8.73 5.28
C LEU A 157 4.94 8.72 4.02
N LEU A 158 4.48 9.42 2.97
CA LEU A 158 5.06 9.47 1.62
C LEU A 158 6.43 10.15 1.58
N LEU A 159 6.65 11.18 2.40
CA LEU A 159 7.89 11.95 2.42
C LEU A 159 8.94 11.39 3.38
N HIS A 160 8.70 10.19 3.94
CA HIS A 160 9.67 9.52 4.79
C HIS A 160 11.03 9.47 4.09
N GLY A 161 12.07 10.00 4.73
CA GLY A 161 13.44 9.99 4.21
C GLY A 161 13.74 11.09 3.18
N ILE A 162 12.79 11.96 2.85
CA ILE A 162 13.01 13.12 1.97
C ILE A 162 12.44 14.44 2.52
N ALA A 163 11.79 14.42 3.68
CA ALA A 163 11.36 15.61 4.41
C ALA A 163 12.52 16.28 5.16
N TRP A 164 12.61 17.61 5.06
CA TRP A 164 13.62 18.46 5.69
C TRP A 164 12.97 19.64 6.39
N CYS A 165 13.55 20.09 7.49
CA CYS A 165 13.09 21.21 8.28
C CYS A 165 13.55 22.53 7.65
N ALA A 166 12.63 23.44 7.35
CA ALA A 166 12.95 24.79 6.86
C ALA A 166 13.70 25.64 7.90
N ARG A 167 13.39 25.46 9.19
CA ARG A 167 13.92 26.29 10.29
C ARG A 167 15.38 26.02 10.61
N CYS A 168 15.78 24.75 10.69
CA CYS A 168 17.15 24.38 11.07
C CYS A 168 17.90 23.61 9.98
N GLY A 169 17.31 23.38 8.80
CA GLY A 169 17.97 22.70 7.68
C GLY A 169 18.28 21.22 7.92
N HIS A 170 17.70 20.61 8.96
CA HIS A 170 17.92 19.19 9.29
C HIS A 170 16.81 18.29 8.79
N LYS A 171 17.17 17.05 8.51
CA LYS A 171 16.24 16.03 8.04
C LYS A 171 15.20 15.70 9.10
N MET A 172 13.95 15.59 8.67
CA MET A 172 12.85 15.19 9.54
C MET A 172 12.69 13.67 9.55
N TYR A 173 12.31 13.11 10.69
CA TYR A 173 11.96 11.69 10.84
C TYR A 173 10.46 11.54 11.00
N VAL A 174 9.98 10.31 10.83
CA VAL A 174 8.56 9.97 10.95
C VAL A 174 8.24 9.53 12.38
N ARG A 175 7.09 9.95 12.89
CA ARG A 175 6.51 9.44 14.13
C ARG A 175 5.04 9.09 13.91
N TYR A 176 4.58 7.99 14.47
CA TYR A 176 3.21 7.50 14.36
C TYR A 176 2.51 7.59 15.72
N LYS A 177 2.22 8.81 16.21
CA LYS A 177 1.54 9.01 17.50
C LYS A 177 0.23 9.76 17.30
N GLY A 178 -0.89 9.04 17.34
CA GLY A 178 -2.22 9.59 17.04
C GLY A 178 -2.35 10.02 15.58
N GLY A 179 -1.70 9.29 14.66
CA GLY A 179 -1.52 9.59 13.24
C GLY A 179 -0.08 9.90 12.86
N GLY A 180 0.24 9.82 11.57
CA GLY A 180 1.56 10.14 11.02
C GLY A 180 1.95 11.62 11.13
N GLU A 181 3.15 11.88 11.64
CA GLU A 181 3.77 13.21 11.69
C GLU A 181 5.25 13.20 11.27
N TYR A 182 5.67 14.29 10.62
CA TYR A 182 7.07 14.62 10.37
C TYR A 182 7.60 15.45 11.53
N VAL A 183 8.69 15.02 12.14
CA VAL A 183 9.26 15.67 13.33
C VAL A 183 10.71 16.05 13.07
N CYS A 184 11.07 17.29 13.42
CA CYS A 184 12.46 17.73 13.50
C CYS A 184 12.94 17.68 14.95
N ASN A 185 13.73 16.66 15.29
CA ASN A 185 14.24 16.43 16.65
C ASN A 185 15.75 16.67 16.79
N HIS A 186 16.37 17.34 15.81
CA HIS A 186 17.82 17.57 15.81
C HIS A 186 18.29 18.32 17.06
N LEU A 187 17.71 19.50 17.32
CA LEU A 187 18.05 20.34 18.49
C LEU A 187 17.85 19.57 19.81
N ARG A 188 16.76 18.81 19.94
CA ARG A 188 16.54 17.97 21.12
C ARG A 188 17.60 16.90 21.31
N THR A 189 18.02 16.24 20.24
CA THR A 189 19.00 15.15 20.33
C THR A 189 20.43 15.65 20.54
N GLN A 190 20.81 16.79 19.94
CA GLN A 190 22.19 17.28 19.99
C GLN A 190 22.43 18.31 21.10
N GLU A 191 21.41 19.12 21.42
CA GLU A 191 21.56 20.30 22.29
C GLU A 191 20.63 20.24 23.52
N GLY A 192 19.84 19.17 23.69
CA GLY A 192 18.89 19.03 24.81
C GLY A 192 17.70 20.00 24.76
N GLN A 193 17.54 20.77 23.69
CA GLN A 193 16.47 21.76 23.53
C GLN A 193 15.10 21.14 23.20
N PRO A 194 14.00 21.90 23.23
CA PRO A 194 12.71 21.44 22.70
C PRO A 194 12.79 20.99 21.24
N THR A 195 11.78 20.22 20.82
CA THR A 195 11.66 19.79 19.41
C THR A 195 11.48 21.01 18.51
N CYS A 196 12.29 21.14 17.46
CA CYS A 196 12.31 22.31 16.59
C CYS A 196 10.95 22.59 15.93
N GLN A 197 10.35 21.56 15.32
CA GLN A 197 8.98 21.61 14.82
C GLN A 197 8.45 20.20 14.53
N HIS A 198 7.12 20.07 14.45
CA HIS A 198 6.42 18.86 14.03
C HIS A 198 5.22 19.23 13.15
N ILE A 199 4.92 18.39 12.16
CA ILE A 199 3.89 18.65 11.14
C ILE A 199 3.11 17.36 10.90
N ARG A 200 1.79 17.42 10.90
CA ARG A 200 0.93 16.28 10.56
C ARG A 200 1.04 15.96 9.07
N ALA A 201 1.24 14.68 8.74
CA ALA A 201 1.64 14.27 7.41
C ALA A 201 0.49 14.32 6.39
N ALA A 202 -0.73 13.93 6.76
CA ALA A 202 -1.82 13.66 5.82
C ALA A 202 -2.04 14.74 4.75
N HIS A 203 -2.21 16.01 5.16
CA HIS A 203 -2.44 17.12 4.24
C HIS A 203 -1.19 17.50 3.42
N ILE A 204 0.00 17.36 4.01
CA ILE A 204 1.27 17.61 3.31
C ILE A 204 1.50 16.55 2.22
N ASP A 205 1.28 15.29 2.58
CA ASP A 205 1.47 14.15 1.68
C ASP A 205 0.49 14.21 0.51
N ALA A 206 -0.76 14.58 0.76
CA ALA A 206 -1.76 14.82 -0.28
C ALA A 206 -1.31 15.95 -1.22
N ALA A 207 -0.97 17.13 -0.69
CA ALA A 207 -0.55 18.28 -1.50
C ALA A 207 0.70 17.99 -2.35
N VAL A 208 1.70 17.29 -1.78
CA VAL A 208 2.90 16.89 -2.53
C VAL A 208 2.58 15.80 -3.55
N GLY A 209 1.68 14.87 -3.23
CA GLY A 209 1.18 13.87 -4.17
C GLY A 209 0.50 14.50 -5.38
N ASP A 210 -0.36 15.48 -5.16
CA ASP A 210 -1.06 16.20 -6.23
C ASP A 210 -0.08 17.00 -7.11
N ALA A 211 0.89 17.68 -6.50
CA ALA A 211 1.93 18.39 -7.24
C ALA A 211 2.81 17.42 -8.06
N PHE A 212 3.11 16.24 -7.52
CA PHE A 212 3.83 15.18 -8.23
C PHE A 212 3.04 14.66 -9.43
N LEU A 213 1.74 14.37 -9.27
CA LEU A 213 0.89 13.92 -10.36
C LEU A 213 0.71 14.99 -11.45
N THR A 214 0.64 16.26 -11.05
CA THR A 214 0.58 17.39 -11.99
C THR A 214 1.86 17.52 -12.82
N ALA A 215 3.03 17.30 -12.20
CA ALA A 215 4.32 17.35 -12.88
C ALA A 215 4.56 16.17 -13.86
N LEU A 216 3.84 15.06 -13.69
CA LEU A 216 3.99 13.80 -14.44
C LEU A 216 3.25 13.76 -15.81
N ALA A 217 2.87 14.92 -16.37
CA ALA A 217 2.16 15.04 -17.64
C ALA A 217 2.90 14.34 -18.85
N PRO A 218 2.21 14.07 -19.99
CA PRO A 218 2.27 12.82 -20.77
C PRO A 218 3.59 12.37 -21.42
N ALA A 219 4.67 13.15 -21.35
CA ALA A 219 5.97 12.76 -21.91
C ALA A 219 6.70 11.66 -21.10
N GLU A 220 6.33 11.43 -19.83
CA GLU A 220 7.03 10.46 -18.94
C GLU A 220 6.42 9.05 -18.94
N LEU A 221 5.33 8.86 -19.67
CA LEU A 221 4.57 7.61 -19.71
C LEU A 221 5.24 6.50 -20.55
N ASP A 222 6.12 6.89 -21.46
CA ASP A 222 7.09 6.01 -22.12
C ASP A 222 8.04 5.33 -21.11
N ALA A 223 8.25 5.90 -19.92
CA ALA A 223 9.06 5.29 -18.88
C ALA A 223 8.32 4.15 -18.15
N LEU A 224 6.99 4.20 -18.05
CA LEU A 224 6.16 3.17 -17.41
C LEU A 224 5.99 1.93 -18.31
N SER A 225 5.87 2.11 -19.63
CA SER A 225 5.84 1.01 -20.59
C SER A 225 7.18 0.24 -20.63
N ARG A 226 8.30 0.97 -20.54
CA ARG A 226 9.64 0.38 -20.31
C ARG A 226 9.70 -0.42 -19.01
N SER A 227 9.05 0.04 -17.93
CA SER A 227 9.03 -0.69 -16.65
C SER A 227 8.34 -2.06 -16.74
N ARG A 228 7.27 -2.20 -17.52
CA ARG A 228 6.62 -3.51 -17.73
C ARG A 228 7.50 -4.47 -18.55
N ARG A 229 8.18 -3.97 -19.58
CA ARG A 229 9.16 -4.76 -20.34
C ARG A 229 10.31 -5.24 -19.45
N VAL A 230 10.85 -4.36 -18.61
CA VAL A 230 11.90 -4.70 -17.64
C VAL A 230 11.39 -5.74 -16.63
N GLN A 231 10.17 -5.60 -16.11
CA GLN A 231 9.57 -6.59 -15.21
C GLN A 231 9.44 -7.97 -15.89
N GLN A 232 8.95 -8.00 -17.14
CA GLN A 232 8.82 -9.25 -17.90
C GLN A 232 10.19 -9.88 -18.18
N GLN A 233 11.19 -9.08 -18.54
CA GLN A 233 12.56 -9.55 -18.73
C GLN A 233 13.13 -10.17 -17.45
N THR A 234 12.92 -9.57 -16.28
CA THR A 234 13.39 -10.17 -15.03
C THR A 234 12.63 -11.42 -14.66
N ASN A 235 11.32 -11.47 -14.88
CA ASN A 235 10.53 -12.69 -14.66
C ASN A 235 11.03 -13.83 -15.55
N ASN A 236 11.30 -13.54 -16.83
CA ASN A 236 11.89 -14.50 -17.75
C ASN A 236 13.29 -14.92 -17.29
N ALA A 237 14.13 -13.98 -16.83
CA ALA A 237 15.48 -14.28 -16.34
C ALA A 237 15.46 -15.15 -15.06
N LEU A 238 14.54 -14.89 -14.14
CA LEU A 238 14.31 -15.72 -12.95
C LEU A 238 13.92 -17.14 -13.35
N ARG A 239 12.97 -17.28 -14.28
CA ARG A 239 12.51 -18.57 -14.80
C ARG A 239 13.64 -19.33 -15.50
N SER A 240 14.32 -18.71 -16.46
CA SER A 240 15.45 -19.34 -17.15
C SER A 240 16.58 -19.70 -16.20
N SER A 241 16.78 -18.96 -15.12
CA SER A 241 17.76 -19.33 -14.10
C SER A 241 17.31 -20.50 -13.22
N ALA A 242 16.00 -20.66 -12.98
CA ALA A 242 15.46 -21.83 -12.30
C ALA A 242 15.53 -23.08 -13.19
N GLU A 243 15.26 -22.94 -14.49
CA GLU A 243 15.41 -24.01 -15.49
C GLU A 243 16.86 -24.50 -15.56
N ARG A 244 17.85 -23.59 -15.59
CA ARG A 244 19.28 -23.96 -15.55
C ARG A 244 19.68 -24.63 -14.23
N GLU A 245 19.10 -24.21 -13.10
CA GLU A 245 19.35 -24.84 -11.79
C GLU A 245 18.85 -26.29 -11.78
N LEU A 246 17.66 -26.53 -12.36
CA LEU A 246 17.10 -27.86 -12.53
C LEU A 246 17.99 -28.74 -13.43
N GLU A 247 18.43 -28.21 -14.57
CA GLU A 247 19.32 -28.95 -15.48
C GLU A 247 20.63 -29.35 -14.79
N ARG A 248 21.22 -28.44 -13.99
CA ARG A 248 22.41 -28.74 -13.18
C ARG A 248 22.14 -29.87 -12.20
N LYS A 249 21.03 -29.84 -11.47
CA LYS A 249 20.66 -30.88 -10.50
C LYS A 249 20.44 -32.23 -11.18
N ARG A 250 19.82 -32.25 -12.36
CA ARG A 250 19.66 -33.46 -13.20
C ARG A 250 21.01 -34.04 -13.60
N TYR A 251 21.93 -33.19 -14.05
CA TYR A 251 23.29 -33.61 -14.36
C TYR A 251 24.01 -34.21 -13.14
N THR A 252 23.90 -33.58 -11.96
CA THR A 252 24.48 -34.12 -10.72
C THR A 252 23.90 -35.48 -10.34
N ALA A 253 22.58 -35.66 -10.46
CA ALA A 253 21.93 -36.96 -10.21
C ALA A 253 22.44 -38.04 -11.18
N ALA A 254 22.53 -37.73 -12.47
CA ALA A 254 23.07 -38.65 -13.48
C ALA A 254 24.57 -38.95 -13.29
N LEU A 255 25.34 -38.03 -12.72
CA LEU A 255 26.73 -38.28 -12.35
C LEU A 255 26.81 -39.21 -11.12
N ALA A 256 26.01 -38.95 -10.08
CA ALA A 256 25.96 -39.78 -8.87
C ALA A 256 25.52 -41.22 -9.20
N GLU A 257 24.52 -41.38 -10.07
CA GLU A 257 24.09 -42.68 -10.60
C GLU A 257 25.25 -43.44 -11.28
N ARG A 258 25.98 -42.78 -12.19
CA ARG A 258 27.12 -43.40 -12.86
C ARG A 258 28.26 -43.77 -11.89
N GLN A 259 28.44 -43.00 -10.82
CA GLN A 259 29.43 -43.32 -9.78
C GLN A 259 29.00 -44.55 -8.97
N PHE A 260 27.72 -44.61 -8.57
CA PHE A 260 27.15 -45.76 -7.88
C PHE A 260 27.24 -47.04 -8.72
N ASN A 261 26.81 -46.99 -9.98
CA ASN A 261 26.83 -48.14 -10.89
C ASN A 261 28.24 -48.67 -11.23
N ARG A 262 29.29 -47.86 -10.99
CA ARG A 262 30.70 -48.25 -11.20
C ARG A 262 31.40 -48.74 -9.93
N ALA A 263 30.76 -48.59 -8.77
CA ALA A 263 31.34 -49.01 -7.50
C ALA A 263 31.35 -50.55 -7.43
N ASP A 264 32.46 -51.10 -6.95
CA ASP A 264 32.56 -52.53 -6.68
C ASP A 264 31.57 -52.93 -5.57
N PRO A 265 30.69 -53.92 -5.79
CA PRO A 265 29.75 -54.41 -4.78
C PRO A 265 30.42 -54.86 -3.47
N ASP A 266 31.68 -55.32 -3.51
CA ASP A 266 32.41 -55.77 -2.32
C ASP A 266 32.82 -54.60 -1.41
N ASN A 267 32.85 -53.37 -1.93
CA ASN A 267 33.10 -52.15 -1.17
C ASN A 267 31.81 -51.60 -0.55
N ARG A 268 31.14 -52.40 0.28
CA ARG A 268 29.80 -52.14 0.84
C ARG A 268 29.60 -50.73 1.41
N LEU A 269 30.57 -50.22 2.18
CA LEU A 269 30.47 -48.87 2.78
C LEU A 269 30.52 -47.75 1.73
N VAL A 270 31.31 -47.93 0.67
CA VAL A 270 31.42 -46.97 -0.44
C VAL A 270 30.14 -47.01 -1.28
N ALA A 271 29.63 -48.20 -1.57
CA ALA A 271 28.37 -48.39 -2.29
C ALA A 271 27.19 -47.72 -1.54
N SER A 272 27.05 -47.94 -0.23
CA SER A 272 26.00 -47.32 0.58
C SER A 272 26.10 -45.78 0.65
N GLU A 273 27.32 -45.22 0.71
CA GLU A 273 27.49 -43.76 0.69
C GLU A 273 27.19 -43.16 -0.70
N LEU A 274 27.54 -43.85 -1.79
CA LEU A 274 27.20 -43.42 -3.15
C LEU A 274 25.70 -43.52 -3.43
N GLU A 275 25.04 -44.56 -2.93
CA GLU A 275 23.59 -44.72 -2.96
C GLU A 275 22.91 -43.55 -2.25
N ARG A 276 23.31 -43.27 -1.00
CA ARG A 276 22.79 -42.13 -0.23
C ARG A 276 22.97 -40.79 -0.96
N ARG A 277 24.10 -40.59 -1.64
CA ARG A 277 24.35 -39.39 -2.45
C ARG A 277 23.46 -39.32 -3.68
N TRP A 278 23.22 -40.45 -4.33
CA TRP A 278 22.33 -40.52 -5.49
C TRP A 278 20.88 -40.26 -5.09
N GLU A 279 20.39 -40.88 -4.01
CA GLU A 279 19.06 -40.61 -3.44
C GLU A 279 18.88 -39.13 -3.08
N ALA A 280 19.89 -38.52 -2.44
CA ALA A 280 19.87 -37.09 -2.12
C ALA A 280 19.78 -36.22 -3.39
N ALA A 281 20.56 -36.55 -4.42
CA ALA A 281 20.53 -35.83 -5.70
C ALA A 281 19.18 -35.98 -6.44
N LEU A 282 18.55 -37.16 -6.38
CA LEU A 282 17.21 -37.39 -6.95
C LEU A 282 16.13 -36.58 -6.21
N ASN A 283 16.20 -36.51 -4.87
CA ASN A 283 15.31 -35.67 -4.07
C ASN A 283 15.50 -34.18 -4.41
N ASP A 284 16.74 -33.73 -4.62
CA ASP A 284 17.04 -32.36 -5.03
C ASP A 284 16.46 -32.00 -6.40
N VAL A 285 16.47 -32.94 -7.36
CA VAL A 285 15.83 -32.80 -8.69
C VAL A 285 14.32 -32.66 -8.51
N ARG A 286 13.67 -33.58 -7.78
CA ARG A 286 12.23 -33.55 -7.53
C ARG A 286 11.79 -32.23 -6.89
N ALA A 287 12.51 -31.77 -5.87
CA ALA A 287 12.25 -30.50 -5.22
C ALA A 287 12.37 -29.31 -6.18
N ALA A 288 13.37 -29.32 -7.09
CA ALA A 288 13.55 -28.27 -8.09
C ALA A 288 12.44 -28.28 -9.17
N GLU A 289 11.98 -29.45 -9.60
CA GLU A 289 10.86 -29.59 -10.55
C GLU A 289 9.56 -29.05 -9.94
N GLU A 290 9.26 -29.40 -8.70
CA GLU A 290 8.11 -28.86 -7.99
C GLU A 290 8.20 -27.34 -7.81
N ALA A 291 9.37 -26.81 -7.45
CA ALA A 291 9.58 -25.38 -7.30
C ALA A 291 9.37 -24.63 -8.63
N LEU A 292 9.78 -25.21 -9.76
CA LEU A 292 9.54 -24.64 -11.09
C LEU A 292 8.07 -24.74 -11.51
N ALA A 293 7.40 -25.85 -11.20
CA ALA A 293 5.98 -26.05 -11.46
C ALA A 293 5.11 -25.02 -10.70
N ARG A 294 5.41 -24.77 -9.42
CA ARG A 294 4.73 -23.74 -8.59
C ARG A 294 4.89 -22.32 -9.13
N GLN A 295 5.92 -22.05 -9.94
CA GLN A 295 6.18 -20.74 -10.55
C GLN A 295 5.42 -20.53 -11.87
N THR A 296 4.74 -21.54 -12.40
CA THR A 296 3.95 -21.44 -13.62
C THR A 296 2.55 -20.93 -13.27
N PRO A 297 2.15 -19.70 -13.64
CA PRO A 297 0.77 -19.27 -13.48
C PRO A 297 -0.14 -20.09 -14.41
N PRO A 298 -1.42 -20.32 -14.05
CA PRO A 298 -2.39 -20.87 -14.99
C PRO A 298 -2.39 -20.01 -16.26
N LYS A 299 -2.37 -20.69 -17.41
CA LYS A 299 -2.16 -20.16 -18.77
C LYS A 299 -2.95 -18.86 -18.99
N ALA A 300 -2.28 -17.71 -18.85
CA ALA A 300 -2.87 -16.41 -19.14
C ALA A 300 -2.83 -16.17 -20.66
N ILE A 301 -4.02 -15.88 -21.18
CA ILE A 301 -4.41 -15.54 -22.54
C ILE A 301 -3.34 -14.71 -23.28
N THR A 302 -3.03 -15.17 -24.50
CA THR A 302 -2.39 -14.49 -25.65
C THR A 302 -1.79 -13.11 -25.35
N GLN A 303 -0.46 -13.09 -25.20
CA GLN A 303 0.34 -11.88 -25.22
C GLN A 303 0.36 -11.29 -26.64
N VAL A 304 -0.52 -10.34 -26.91
CA VAL A 304 -0.52 -9.58 -28.16
C VAL A 304 0.75 -8.73 -28.21
N ALA A 305 1.44 -8.79 -29.36
CA ALA A 305 2.53 -7.90 -29.72
C ALA A 305 1.98 -6.46 -29.83
N ILE A 306 2.27 -5.64 -28.81
CA ILE A 306 1.69 -4.30 -28.68
C ILE A 306 2.83 -3.28 -28.59
N SER A 307 3.17 -2.66 -29.72
CA SER A 307 4.05 -1.48 -29.79
C SER A 307 3.28 -0.20 -30.13
N LYS A 308 2.22 -0.28 -30.96
CA LYS A 308 1.41 0.90 -31.34
C LYS A 308 0.16 1.09 -30.46
N GLU A 309 -0.60 0.03 -30.19
CA GLU A 309 -1.69 0.02 -29.20
C GLU A 309 -1.22 0.36 -27.77
N LEU A 310 0.09 0.25 -27.50
CA LEU A 310 0.66 0.53 -26.20
C LEU A 310 0.63 2.03 -25.96
N ASN A 311 0.92 2.85 -26.98
CA ASN A 311 0.85 4.30 -26.87
C ASN A 311 -0.58 4.77 -26.62
N ASP A 312 -1.58 4.21 -27.32
CA ASP A 312 -2.99 4.56 -27.10
C ASP A 312 -3.47 4.12 -25.71
N LYS A 313 -3.06 2.92 -25.24
CA LYS A 313 -3.34 2.44 -23.87
C LYS A 313 -2.56 3.23 -22.81
N VAL A 314 -1.38 3.76 -23.13
CA VAL A 314 -0.54 4.55 -22.24
C VAL A 314 -1.08 5.99 -22.08
N ILE A 315 -1.61 6.58 -23.16
CA ILE A 315 -2.39 7.83 -23.11
C ILE A 315 -3.67 7.63 -22.29
N SER A 316 -4.33 6.48 -22.43
CA SER A 316 -5.46 6.12 -21.56
C SER A 316 -5.06 5.95 -20.08
N LEU A 317 -3.79 5.59 -19.81
CA LEU A 317 -3.26 5.44 -18.45
C LEU A 317 -2.88 6.78 -17.81
N THR A 318 -2.59 7.85 -18.57
CA THR A 318 -2.31 9.19 -18.02
C THR A 318 -3.48 9.71 -17.21
N GLY A 319 -4.70 9.58 -17.75
CA GLY A 319 -5.94 9.94 -17.05
C GLY A 319 -6.26 9.01 -15.88
N ARG A 320 -5.66 7.82 -15.84
CA ARG A 320 -5.86 6.81 -14.78
C ARG A 320 -4.75 6.82 -13.73
N LEU A 321 -3.67 7.58 -13.90
CA LEU A 321 -2.57 7.61 -12.94
C LEU A 321 -3.00 8.14 -11.56
N PRO A 322 -3.86 9.19 -11.46
CA PRO A 322 -4.44 9.58 -10.17
C PRO A 322 -5.27 8.46 -9.53
N GLN A 323 -5.99 7.68 -10.33
CA GLN A 323 -6.79 6.54 -9.85
C GLN A 323 -5.90 5.41 -9.34
N ILE A 324 -4.83 5.09 -10.07
CA ILE A 324 -3.81 4.11 -9.70
C ILE A 324 -3.04 4.56 -8.45
N TRP A 325 -2.77 5.87 -8.32
CA TRP A 325 -2.12 6.44 -7.15
C TRP A 325 -2.97 6.25 -5.89
N GLY A 326 -4.28 6.41 -6.01
CA GLY A 326 -5.26 6.16 -4.94
C GLY A 326 -5.59 4.68 -4.69
N ASP A 327 -5.17 3.76 -5.56
CA ASP A 327 -5.49 2.33 -5.46
C ASP A 327 -4.74 1.66 -4.29
N GLU A 328 -5.47 0.97 -3.41
CA GLU A 328 -4.91 0.24 -2.26
C GLU A 328 -3.95 -0.89 -2.68
N THR A 329 -4.04 -1.39 -3.91
CA THR A 329 -3.13 -2.41 -4.45
C THR A 329 -1.70 -1.91 -4.61
N ILE A 330 -1.49 -0.59 -4.74
CA ILE A 330 -0.15 -0.01 -4.78
C ILE A 330 0.38 0.19 -3.37
N SER A 331 1.47 -0.52 -3.06
CA SER A 331 2.18 -0.34 -1.79
C SER A 331 2.75 1.08 -1.65
N ASP A 332 2.76 1.60 -0.42
CA ASP A 332 3.40 2.89 -0.12
C ASP A 332 4.89 2.90 -0.44
N ALA A 333 5.56 1.74 -0.37
CA ALA A 333 6.94 1.62 -0.81
C ALA A 333 7.11 1.98 -2.30
N HIS A 334 6.14 1.62 -3.16
CA HIS A 334 6.13 1.98 -4.57
C HIS A 334 5.82 3.47 -4.76
N ARG A 335 4.81 4.03 -4.10
CA ARG A 335 4.52 5.48 -4.14
C ARG A 335 5.75 6.32 -3.76
N LYS A 336 6.42 5.94 -2.67
CA LYS A 336 7.67 6.58 -2.24
C LYS A 336 8.78 6.43 -3.27
N ALA A 337 8.94 5.25 -3.86
CA ALA A 337 9.97 5.03 -4.88
C ALA A 337 9.73 5.93 -6.10
N LEU A 338 8.48 6.08 -6.54
CA LEU A 338 8.07 6.96 -7.63
C LEU A 338 8.34 8.44 -7.32
N LEU A 339 7.85 8.95 -6.19
CA LEU A 339 8.13 10.32 -5.74
C LEU A 339 9.62 10.60 -5.76
N ARG A 340 10.42 9.66 -5.28
CA ARG A 340 11.86 9.82 -5.12
C ARG A 340 12.64 9.81 -6.43
N CYS A 341 12.03 9.43 -7.56
CA CYS A 341 12.60 9.50 -8.90
C CYS A 341 12.61 10.93 -9.46
N LEU A 342 11.62 11.77 -9.11
CA LEU A 342 11.52 13.16 -9.56
C LEU A 342 11.81 14.16 -8.46
N ILE A 343 11.47 13.86 -7.21
CA ILE A 343 11.71 14.74 -6.07
C ILE A 343 13.04 14.41 -5.43
N GLU A 344 13.88 15.42 -5.23
CA GLU A 344 15.12 15.32 -4.47
C GLU A 344 14.83 15.35 -2.97
N LYS A 345 14.19 16.43 -2.51
CA LYS A 345 13.80 16.68 -1.13
C LYS A 345 12.57 17.58 -1.05
N VAL A 346 11.87 17.53 0.08
CA VAL A 346 10.78 18.45 0.41
C VAL A 346 11.15 19.17 1.70
N VAL A 347 11.20 20.49 1.66
CA VAL A 347 11.50 21.36 2.80
C VAL A 347 10.18 21.85 3.39
N LEU A 348 9.99 21.62 4.69
CA LEU A 348 8.73 21.85 5.38
C LEU A 348 8.89 22.90 6.50
N ASP A 349 7.94 23.82 6.56
CA ASP A 349 7.71 24.70 7.70
C ASP A 349 6.28 24.56 8.19
N ARG A 350 6.10 24.31 9.48
CA ARG A 350 4.77 24.25 10.10
C ARG A 350 4.06 25.61 10.04
N GLY A 351 4.80 26.72 9.95
CA GLY A 351 4.26 28.06 10.18
C GLY A 351 3.75 28.23 11.61
N GLU A 352 3.16 29.39 11.92
CA GLU A 352 2.65 29.69 13.26
C GLU A 352 1.17 29.37 13.45
N ARG A 353 0.40 29.41 12.35
CA ARG A 353 -1.07 29.33 12.36
C ARG A 353 -1.55 28.03 11.70
N ASP A 354 -2.37 28.17 10.67
CA ASP A 354 -3.10 27.12 9.99
C ASP A 354 -2.63 26.92 8.55
N LEU A 355 -1.49 27.50 8.18
CA LEU A 355 -0.80 27.33 6.91
C LEU A 355 0.61 26.78 7.18
N ALA A 356 0.94 25.69 6.52
CA ALA A 356 2.29 25.14 6.46
C ALA A 356 2.86 25.37 5.05
N LEU A 357 4.16 25.64 4.96
CA LEU A 357 4.86 25.78 3.69
C LEU A 357 5.57 24.48 3.35
N ALA A 358 5.34 23.98 2.14
CA ALA A 358 6.05 22.84 1.58
C ALA A 358 6.76 23.26 0.29
N ARG A 359 8.09 23.26 0.31
CA ARG A 359 8.93 23.56 -0.84
C ARG A 359 9.48 22.25 -1.41
N ILE A 360 9.01 21.86 -2.59
CA ILE A 360 9.47 20.68 -3.33
C ILE A 360 10.68 21.08 -4.16
N VAL A 361 11.79 20.37 -3.97
CA VAL A 361 13.00 20.50 -4.79
C VAL A 361 13.05 19.31 -5.73
N TRP A 362 12.95 19.56 -7.03
CA TRP A 362 12.94 18.55 -8.08
C TRP A 362 14.37 18.17 -8.49
N ARG A 363 14.52 16.93 -8.97
CA ARG A 363 15.76 16.44 -9.59
C ARG A 363 15.91 17.14 -10.94
N GLY A 364 16.71 18.20 -10.95
CA GLY A 364 16.79 19.17 -12.04
C GLY A 364 16.93 20.61 -11.54
N GLY A 365 16.75 20.83 -10.24
CA GLY A 365 16.96 22.14 -9.60
C GLY A 365 15.72 23.04 -9.60
N ALA A 366 14.66 22.67 -10.32
CA ALA A 366 13.38 23.36 -10.23
C ALA A 366 12.81 23.28 -8.80
N VAL A 367 12.03 24.31 -8.44
CA VAL A 367 11.43 24.43 -7.11
C VAL A 367 9.95 24.77 -7.25
N THR A 368 9.11 24.08 -6.48
CA THR A 368 7.69 24.39 -6.35
C THR A 368 7.37 24.68 -4.90
N GLU A 369 6.69 25.79 -4.63
CA GLU A 369 6.24 26.17 -3.30
C GLU A 369 4.74 25.94 -3.17
N LEU A 370 4.35 25.30 -2.07
CA LEU A 370 2.96 24.97 -1.77
C LEU A 370 2.60 25.53 -0.40
N GLU A 371 1.47 26.22 -0.34
CA GLU A 371 0.80 26.56 0.92
C GLU A 371 -0.24 25.50 1.25
N VAL A 372 -0.03 24.80 2.36
CA VAL A 372 -0.88 23.67 2.76
C VAL A 372 -1.69 24.05 3.99
N LYS A 373 -3.02 24.05 3.82
CA LYS A 373 -3.98 24.32 4.90
C LYS A 373 -3.94 23.20 5.94
N MET A 374 -3.59 23.55 7.17
CA MET A 374 -3.49 22.64 8.32
C MET A 374 -4.75 22.66 9.18
N SER A 375 -5.07 21.50 9.76
CA SER A 375 -6.06 21.41 10.82
C SER A 375 -5.55 22.08 12.10
N VAL A 376 -6.38 22.92 12.71
CA VAL A 376 -6.11 23.60 13.98
C VAL A 376 -7.24 23.36 14.97
N ASN A 377 -6.99 23.63 16.25
CA ASN A 377 -7.93 23.32 17.33
C ASN A 377 -8.96 24.44 17.60
N SER A 378 -8.72 25.66 17.12
CA SER A 378 -9.58 26.81 17.36
C SER A 378 -9.63 27.75 16.16
N VAL A 379 -10.69 28.55 16.09
CA VAL A 379 -10.86 29.59 15.06
C VAL A 379 -9.80 30.69 15.21
N THR A 380 -9.40 31.00 16.44
CA THR A 380 -8.34 32.00 16.72
C THR A 380 -6.97 31.63 16.15
N ARG A 381 -6.75 30.35 15.86
CA ARG A 381 -5.51 29.85 15.22
C ARG A 381 -5.56 29.87 13.70
N LEU A 382 -6.70 30.23 13.10
CA LEU A 382 -6.81 30.43 11.65
C LEU A 382 -6.22 31.79 11.27
N THR A 383 -5.56 31.86 10.11
CA THR A 383 -4.96 33.10 9.60
C THR A 383 -6.02 34.20 9.46
N ARG A 384 -7.18 33.89 8.85
CA ARG A 384 -8.36 34.77 8.75
C ARG A 384 -9.40 34.53 9.86
N GLY A 385 -8.95 34.10 11.04
CA GLY A 385 -9.85 33.69 12.14
C GLY A 385 -10.60 34.84 12.81
N THR A 386 -9.95 35.99 12.95
CA THR A 386 -10.54 37.23 13.52
C THR A 386 -11.59 37.79 12.58
N GLU A 387 -11.23 37.97 11.32
CA GLU A 387 -12.11 38.42 10.24
C GLU A 387 -13.37 37.53 10.13
N MET A 388 -13.19 36.20 10.09
CA MET A 388 -14.32 35.26 10.05
C MET A 388 -15.24 35.41 11.27
N ARG A 389 -14.67 35.64 12.46
CA ARG A 389 -15.44 35.80 13.69
C ARG A 389 -16.25 37.09 13.65
N GLU A 390 -15.66 38.20 13.24
CA GLU A 390 -16.33 39.50 13.15
C GLU A 390 -17.48 39.43 12.14
N ARG A 391 -17.21 38.92 10.94
CA ARG A 391 -18.20 38.75 9.88
C ARG A 391 -19.37 37.87 10.31
N LEU A 392 -19.08 36.76 10.98
CA LEU A 392 -20.08 35.87 11.56
C LEU A 392 -20.96 36.59 12.58
N LEU A 393 -20.36 37.37 13.48
CA LEU A 393 -21.10 38.06 14.54
C LEU A 393 -22.01 39.15 13.96
N THR A 394 -21.58 39.85 12.91
CA THR A 394 -22.45 40.78 12.18
C THR A 394 -23.66 40.06 11.60
N LEU A 395 -23.45 39.00 10.80
CA LEU A 395 -24.56 38.24 10.21
C LEU A 395 -25.49 37.61 11.26
N ALA A 396 -24.94 37.19 12.40
CA ALA A 396 -25.74 36.64 13.49
C ALA A 396 -26.60 37.70 14.19
N ARG A 397 -26.11 38.95 14.32
CA ARG A 397 -26.89 40.07 14.84
C ARG A 397 -27.99 40.50 13.86
N ASP A 398 -27.73 40.38 12.57
CA ASP A 398 -28.70 40.64 11.50
C ASP A 398 -29.78 39.54 11.39
N GLY A 399 -29.77 38.54 12.27
CA GLY A 399 -30.79 37.49 12.34
C GLY A 399 -30.63 36.38 11.29
N VAL A 400 -29.49 36.32 10.59
CA VAL A 400 -29.23 35.26 9.60
C VAL A 400 -29.02 33.92 10.32
N PRO A 401 -29.65 32.81 9.86
CA PRO A 401 -29.51 31.52 10.50
C PRO A 401 -28.13 30.86 10.28
N ASP A 402 -27.70 30.03 11.23
CA ASP A 402 -26.33 29.50 11.34
C ASP A 402 -25.85 28.73 10.07
N ASP A 403 -26.76 28.07 9.35
CA ASP A 403 -26.50 27.34 8.10
C ASP A 403 -26.26 28.28 6.90
N LYS A 404 -27.05 29.35 6.79
CA LYS A 404 -26.84 30.39 5.80
C LYS A 404 -25.55 31.15 6.07
N ILE A 405 -25.27 31.48 7.34
CA ILE A 405 -23.99 32.09 7.73
C ILE A 405 -22.82 31.18 7.33
N ALA A 406 -22.90 29.88 7.62
CA ALA A 406 -21.84 28.94 7.24
C ALA A 406 -21.62 28.92 5.71
N THR A 407 -22.70 28.97 4.92
CA THR A 407 -22.64 29.00 3.46
C THR A 407 -22.03 30.31 2.95
N ILE A 408 -22.43 31.47 3.51
CA ILE A 408 -21.87 32.79 3.16
C ILE A 408 -20.38 32.83 3.45
N LEU A 409 -19.98 32.48 4.68
CA LEU A 409 -18.56 32.49 5.07
C LEU A 409 -17.72 31.51 4.22
N THR A 410 -18.29 30.36 3.84
CA THR A 410 -17.63 29.43 2.93
C THR A 410 -17.38 30.05 1.56
N ARG A 411 -18.37 30.77 1.00
CA ARG A 411 -18.22 31.48 -0.29
C ARG A 411 -17.22 32.63 -0.20
N GLU A 412 -17.13 33.29 0.96
CA GLU A 412 -16.13 34.34 1.26
C GLU A 412 -14.70 33.76 1.50
N GLY A 413 -14.53 32.43 1.35
CA GLY A 413 -13.24 31.74 1.44
C GLY A 413 -12.79 31.42 2.86
N HIS A 414 -13.67 31.54 3.86
CA HIS A 414 -13.39 31.12 5.23
C HIS A 414 -13.59 29.61 5.42
N ARG A 415 -13.00 29.07 6.49
CA ARG A 415 -13.11 27.65 6.82
C ARG A 415 -13.18 27.38 8.32
N SER A 416 -13.69 26.22 8.68
CA SER A 416 -13.65 25.74 10.06
C SER A 416 -12.26 25.19 10.45
N PRO A 417 -11.88 25.20 11.74
CA PRO A 417 -10.56 24.76 12.21
C PRO A 417 -10.12 23.36 11.74
N ARG A 418 -11.06 22.42 11.62
CA ARG A 418 -10.81 21.02 11.23
C ARG A 418 -11.33 20.67 9.83
N CYS A 419 -11.79 21.63 9.05
CA CYS A 419 -12.33 21.41 7.71
C CYS A 419 -11.60 22.34 6.74
N ALA A 420 -11.00 21.79 5.68
CA ALA A 420 -10.13 22.55 4.78
C ALA A 420 -10.91 23.52 3.87
N ASP A 421 -12.16 23.19 3.56
CA ASP A 421 -12.85 23.77 2.39
C ASP A 421 -14.12 24.52 2.74
N LYS A 422 -14.63 24.38 3.96
CA LYS A 422 -15.89 25.01 4.36
C LYS A 422 -15.96 25.38 5.82
N VAL A 423 -16.83 26.34 6.10
CA VAL A 423 -17.31 26.63 7.45
C VAL A 423 -18.46 25.67 7.76
N LEU A 424 -18.38 24.99 8.90
CA LEU A 424 -19.42 24.10 9.38
C LEU A 424 -20.43 24.89 10.22
N PRO A 425 -21.74 24.63 10.10
CA PRO A 425 -22.77 25.27 10.93
C PRO A 425 -22.51 25.13 12.44
N ILE A 426 -21.94 24.00 12.87
CA ILE A 426 -21.56 23.80 14.28
C ILE A 426 -20.48 24.77 14.76
N THR A 427 -19.58 25.21 13.88
CA THR A 427 -18.56 26.24 14.21
C THR A 427 -19.24 27.58 14.39
N VAL A 428 -20.19 27.90 13.51
CA VAL A 428 -21.00 29.12 13.59
C VAL A 428 -21.77 29.16 14.91
N GLY A 429 -22.56 28.13 15.19
CA GLY A 429 -23.37 28.05 16.40
C GLY A 429 -22.54 28.01 17.69
N ARG A 430 -21.28 27.56 17.67
CA ARG A 430 -20.36 27.68 18.82
C ARG A 430 -19.90 29.11 19.04
N LEU A 431 -19.46 29.79 17.99
CA LEU A 431 -18.99 31.18 18.08
C LEU A 431 -20.12 32.14 18.47
N ARG A 432 -21.30 31.96 17.88
CA ARG A 432 -22.50 32.73 18.21
C ARG A 432 -22.90 32.57 19.68
N ARG A 433 -22.96 31.33 20.18
CA ARG A 433 -23.25 31.04 21.60
C ARG A 433 -22.19 31.63 22.53
N ALA A 434 -20.92 31.56 22.16
CA ALA A 434 -19.84 32.17 22.93
C ALA A 434 -19.94 33.72 22.99
N ALA A 435 -20.67 34.34 22.07
CA ALA A 435 -20.97 35.78 22.06
C ALA A 435 -22.37 36.11 22.62
N ALA A 436 -23.06 35.14 23.23
CA ALA A 436 -24.39 35.29 23.81
C ALA A 436 -25.51 35.78 22.85
N ILE A 437 -25.32 35.63 21.53
CA ILE A 437 -26.35 36.00 20.53
C ILE A 437 -27.39 34.86 20.43
N LYS A 438 -28.66 35.16 20.72
CA LYS A 438 -29.78 34.22 20.59
C LYS A 438 -30.21 34.08 19.13
N VAL A 439 -30.72 32.91 18.75
CA VAL A 439 -31.31 32.72 17.43
C VAL A 439 -32.72 33.28 17.46
N THR A 440 -33.06 34.17 16.53
CA THR A 440 -34.39 34.81 16.43
C THR A 440 -35.49 33.80 16.07
N ALA A 441 -35.15 32.71 15.37
CA ALA A 441 -36.02 31.56 15.14
C ALA A 441 -35.21 30.26 15.02
N GLN A 442 -35.48 29.28 15.90
CA GLN A 442 -34.98 27.91 15.71
C GLN A 442 -35.71 27.31 14.49
N ARG A 443 -35.08 27.33 13.31
CA ARG A 443 -35.59 26.52 12.20
C ARG A 443 -35.60 25.06 12.63
N SER A 444 -36.73 24.39 12.41
CA SER A 444 -36.79 22.93 12.39
C SER A 444 -35.68 22.42 11.48
N ARG A 445 -35.06 21.29 11.85
CA ARG A 445 -33.96 20.68 11.09
C ARG A 445 -34.33 20.40 9.62
N TRP A 446 -35.62 20.44 9.29
CA TRP A 446 -36.23 20.10 8.01
C TRP A 446 -37.24 21.19 7.65
N GLU A 447 -37.09 21.82 6.49
CA GLU A 447 -38.13 22.65 5.89
C GLU A 447 -39.09 21.73 5.14
N HIS A 448 -40.39 21.85 5.42
CA HIS A 448 -41.45 21.17 4.70
C HIS A 448 -42.67 22.09 4.60
N ASP A 449 -43.54 21.81 3.62
CA ASP A 449 -44.81 22.48 3.43
C ASP A 449 -45.75 22.22 4.64
N ASP A 450 -46.74 23.09 4.84
CA ASP A 450 -47.76 22.98 5.91
C ASP A 450 -48.64 21.73 5.75
N SER A 451 -48.65 21.15 4.55
CA SER A 451 -49.28 19.87 4.25
C SER A 451 -48.55 18.66 4.86
N TYR A 452 -47.37 18.86 5.45
CA TYR A 452 -46.57 17.82 6.10
C TYR A 452 -46.17 18.21 7.52
N LEU A 453 -45.94 17.21 8.36
CA LEU A 453 -45.45 17.34 9.73
C LEU A 453 -44.11 16.64 9.88
N SER A 454 -43.16 17.30 10.53
CA SER A 454 -41.94 16.65 11.00
C SER A 454 -42.24 15.73 12.21
N PRO A 455 -41.35 14.76 12.54
CA PRO A 455 -41.59 13.87 13.67
C PRO A 455 -41.80 14.61 15.01
N PRO A 456 -41.09 15.71 15.32
CA PRO A 456 -41.37 16.53 16.51
C PRO A 456 -42.74 17.20 16.50
N GLU A 457 -43.23 17.69 15.35
CA GLU A 457 -44.53 18.36 15.25
C GLU A 457 -45.68 17.37 15.33
N LEU A 458 -45.57 16.24 14.62
CA LEU A 458 -46.52 15.13 14.73
C LEU A 458 -46.61 14.64 16.17
N ALA A 459 -45.45 14.45 16.81
CA ALA A 459 -45.39 13.99 18.19
C ALA A 459 -46.07 14.94 19.17
N ARG A 460 -45.87 16.26 18.96
CA ARG A 460 -46.54 17.29 19.75
C ARG A 460 -48.05 17.28 19.52
N ARG A 461 -48.50 17.08 18.28
CA ARG A 461 -49.93 17.10 17.90
C ARG A 461 -50.70 15.87 18.41
N LEU A 462 -50.03 14.72 18.55
CA LEU A 462 -50.61 13.48 19.07
C LEU A 462 -50.24 13.21 20.54
N GLU A 463 -49.57 14.16 21.20
CA GLU A 463 -49.08 14.03 22.58
C GLU A 463 -48.34 12.70 22.83
N ILE A 464 -47.44 12.35 21.92
CA ILE A 464 -46.56 11.18 21.98
C ILE A 464 -45.10 11.59 22.16
N PRO A 465 -44.26 10.76 22.80
CA PRO A 465 -42.81 10.96 22.77
C PRO A 465 -42.27 10.84 21.34
N VAL A 466 -41.47 11.81 20.88
CA VAL A 466 -40.83 11.76 19.53
C VAL A 466 -40.02 10.47 19.33
N ASN A 467 -39.37 9.97 20.39
CA ASN A 467 -38.61 8.72 20.35
C ASN A 467 -39.48 7.50 20.05
N TRP A 468 -40.76 7.51 20.44
CA TRP A 468 -41.68 6.41 20.15
C TRP A 468 -41.86 6.23 18.63
N LEU A 469 -42.03 7.33 17.89
CA LEU A 469 -42.13 7.31 16.42
C LEU A 469 -40.88 6.66 15.79
N TYR A 470 -39.68 7.08 16.22
CA TYR A 470 -38.43 6.50 15.72
C TYR A 470 -38.28 5.01 16.06
N VAL A 471 -38.76 4.59 17.23
CA VAL A 471 -38.78 3.17 17.61
C VAL A 471 -39.70 2.38 16.68
N GLN A 472 -40.93 2.85 16.42
CA GLN A 472 -41.86 2.15 15.52
C GLN A 472 -41.36 2.07 14.07
N ILE A 473 -40.65 3.10 13.61
CA ILE A 473 -40.00 3.09 12.29
C ILE A 473 -38.87 2.05 12.25
N ARG A 474 -38.04 2.01 13.31
CA ARG A 474 -36.93 1.05 13.41
C ARG A 474 -37.42 -0.39 13.54
N THR A 475 -38.50 -0.64 14.28
CA THR A 475 -39.12 -1.96 14.45
C THR A 475 -40.04 -2.35 13.28
N LYS A 476 -40.11 -1.53 12.23
CA LYS A 476 -40.91 -1.75 11.01
C LYS A 476 -42.43 -1.85 11.25
N ARG A 477 -42.92 -1.40 12.40
CA ARG A 477 -44.35 -1.27 12.69
C ARG A 477 -44.96 -0.02 12.06
N LEU A 478 -44.12 0.99 11.78
CA LEU A 478 -44.48 2.18 11.02
C LEU A 478 -43.56 2.27 9.79
N LEU A 479 -44.09 1.95 8.61
CA LEU A 479 -43.33 2.02 7.37
C LEU A 479 -43.52 3.40 6.74
N ILE A 480 -42.41 4.10 6.48
CA ILE A 480 -42.42 5.43 5.88
C ILE A 480 -41.12 5.66 5.13
N ASP A 481 -41.21 6.29 3.95
CA ASP A 481 -40.05 6.58 3.13
C ASP A 481 -39.26 7.76 3.69
N ARG A 482 -37.93 7.64 3.65
CA ARG A 482 -37.03 8.70 4.06
C ARG A 482 -36.82 9.64 2.88
N GLN A 483 -37.12 10.92 3.08
CA GLN A 483 -36.98 11.95 2.05
C GLN A 483 -35.50 12.18 1.69
N PRO A 484 -35.18 12.75 0.50
CA PRO A 484 -33.80 13.08 0.11
C PRO A 484 -33.11 14.04 1.08
N SER A 485 -33.88 14.88 1.78
CA SER A 485 -33.40 15.72 2.88
C SER A 485 -32.89 14.89 4.07
N GLY A 486 -33.33 13.65 4.20
CA GLY A 486 -33.04 12.75 5.31
C GLY A 486 -34.11 12.76 6.40
N ALA A 487 -35.20 13.51 6.22
CA ALA A 487 -36.36 13.60 7.12
C ALA A 487 -37.39 12.48 6.89
N TYR A 488 -38.12 12.13 7.94
CA TYR A 488 -39.40 11.40 7.82
C TYR A 488 -40.51 12.44 7.91
N LEU A 489 -41.27 12.64 6.82
CA LEU A 489 -42.34 13.65 6.75
C LEU A 489 -43.69 12.96 6.69
N PHE A 490 -44.58 13.32 7.60
CA PHE A 490 -45.92 12.74 7.71
C PHE A 490 -46.94 13.66 7.05
N PRO A 491 -47.84 13.18 6.18
CA PRO A 491 -48.93 14.00 5.68
C PRO A 491 -49.78 14.55 6.84
N ASN A 492 -50.05 15.85 6.83
CA ASN A 492 -50.87 16.54 7.83
C ASN A 492 -52.37 16.33 7.55
N THR A 493 -52.80 15.08 7.46
CA THR A 493 -54.19 14.70 7.21
C THR A 493 -54.81 14.02 8.42
N PRO A 494 -56.11 14.22 8.70
CA PRO A 494 -56.79 13.57 9.82
C PRO A 494 -56.69 12.04 9.78
N SER A 495 -56.67 11.44 8.59
CA SER A 495 -56.53 9.99 8.41
C SER A 495 -55.18 9.44 8.90
N VAL A 496 -54.08 10.15 8.61
CA VAL A 496 -52.74 9.75 9.06
C VAL A 496 -52.59 9.97 10.57
N LEU A 497 -53.14 11.06 11.10
CA LEU A 497 -53.16 11.31 12.55
C LEU A 497 -53.92 10.21 13.31
N HIS A 498 -55.09 9.81 12.79
CA HIS A 498 -55.91 8.75 13.39
C HIS A 498 -55.20 7.39 13.31
N ALA A 499 -54.67 7.02 12.13
CA ALA A 499 -53.97 5.75 11.95
C ALA A 499 -52.72 5.61 12.83
N ILE A 500 -51.98 6.69 13.08
CA ILE A 500 -50.85 6.68 14.01
C ILE A 500 -51.34 6.57 15.47
N GLY A 501 -52.48 7.18 15.79
CA GLY A 501 -53.18 6.98 17.06
C GLY A 501 -53.60 5.52 17.27
N ASP A 502 -54.19 4.89 16.26
CA ASP A 502 -54.60 3.49 16.28
C ASP A 502 -53.41 2.53 16.44
N LEU A 503 -52.27 2.85 15.80
CA LEU A 503 -51.03 2.10 15.97
C LEU A 503 -50.48 2.22 17.41
N ARG A 504 -50.62 3.40 18.02
CA ARG A 504 -50.23 3.63 19.43
C ARG A 504 -51.15 2.88 20.39
N ASN A 505 -52.44 2.90 20.13
CA ASN A 505 -53.46 2.28 20.97
C ASN A 505 -53.62 0.77 20.71
N HIS A 506 -52.73 0.18 19.89
CA HIS A 506 -52.72 -1.24 19.54
C HIS A 506 -53.99 -1.72 18.81
N VAL A 507 -54.76 -0.81 18.22
CA VAL A 507 -55.92 -1.12 17.36
C VAL A 507 -55.45 -1.74 16.05
N ILE A 508 -54.31 -1.28 15.54
CA ILE A 508 -53.63 -1.87 14.37
C ILE A 508 -52.21 -2.31 14.73
N ALA A 509 -51.78 -3.44 14.18
CA ALA A 509 -50.45 -4.01 14.46
C ALA A 509 -49.32 -3.28 13.73
N GLN A 510 -49.61 -2.79 12.52
CA GLN A 510 -48.67 -2.19 11.59
C GLN A 510 -49.36 -1.12 10.73
N LEU A 511 -48.63 -0.06 10.39
CA LEU A 511 -49.08 1.04 9.53
C LEU A 511 -48.08 1.30 8.40
N ASP A 512 -48.54 1.42 7.17
CA ASP A 512 -47.72 1.75 5.99
C ASP A 512 -48.13 3.10 5.40
N LEU A 513 -47.19 4.03 5.37
CA LEU A 513 -47.32 5.40 4.87
C LEU A 513 -46.37 5.66 3.68
N ARG A 514 -45.80 4.62 3.08
CA ARG A 514 -44.98 4.76 1.88
C ARG A 514 -45.85 5.12 0.67
N ILE A 515 -45.29 5.88 -0.27
CA ILE A 515 -46.03 6.26 -1.48
C ILE A 515 -45.94 5.09 -2.46
N CYS A 516 -46.93 4.21 -2.46
CA CYS A 516 -47.10 3.24 -3.55
C CYS A 516 -47.58 3.98 -4.80
N GLN A 517 -46.78 4.03 -5.87
CA GLN A 517 -47.30 4.40 -7.19
C GLN A 517 -48.31 3.32 -7.65
N PRO A 518 -49.44 3.70 -8.28
CA PRO A 518 -50.56 2.81 -8.50
C PRO A 518 -50.38 1.98 -9.78
N ASN A 519 -50.71 0.69 -9.71
CA ASN A 519 -51.46 0.06 -10.78
C ASN A 519 -52.35 -1.06 -10.22
N LYS A 520 -53.66 -0.78 -10.29
CA LYS A 520 -54.82 -1.67 -10.33
C LYS A 520 -55.24 -2.44 -9.05
N GLU A 521 -56.43 -2.03 -8.62
CA GLU A 521 -57.53 -2.81 -8.02
C GLU A 521 -57.42 -3.24 -6.55
N GLY A 522 -58.43 -2.80 -5.78
CA GLY A 522 -58.89 -3.51 -4.59
C GLY A 522 -58.96 -2.71 -3.28
N HIS A 523 -59.83 -1.71 -3.19
CA HIS A 523 -60.50 -1.45 -1.92
C HIS A 523 -61.74 -2.36 -1.85
N GLN A 524 -61.79 -3.30 -0.90
CA GLN A 524 -63.04 -3.72 -0.22
C GLN A 524 -62.75 -4.64 0.98
N GLN A 525 -63.74 -4.68 1.88
CA GLN A 525 -63.66 -4.96 3.32
C GLN A 525 -63.84 -6.44 3.73
N LEU A 526 -63.41 -6.73 4.98
CA LEU A 526 -64.05 -7.48 6.08
C LEU A 526 -64.79 -8.84 5.86
N HIS A 527 -64.31 -9.83 6.63
CA HIS A 527 -65.04 -10.85 7.44
C HIS A 527 -65.85 -12.03 6.85
N ALA A 528 -65.56 -13.20 7.46
CA ALA A 528 -66.43 -14.33 7.85
C ALA A 528 -66.83 -15.41 6.81
N ARG A 529 -66.36 -16.65 7.04
CA ARG A 529 -67.20 -17.79 7.53
C ARG A 529 -66.39 -19.08 7.71
N GLN A 530 -66.56 -19.70 8.88
CA GLN A 530 -66.36 -21.13 9.13
C GLN A 530 -67.45 -21.94 8.40
N MET A 531 -67.13 -23.16 7.96
CA MET A 531 -67.77 -24.44 8.35
C MET A 531 -67.58 -25.54 7.29
N HIS A 532 -67.01 -26.66 7.75
CA HIS A 532 -67.43 -28.06 7.63
C HIS A 532 -67.83 -28.69 6.27
N ASP A 533 -67.28 -29.91 6.13
CA ASP A 533 -67.86 -31.14 5.57
C ASP A 533 -67.66 -31.55 4.09
N ALA A 534 -66.81 -32.59 3.98
CA ALA A 534 -67.13 -33.96 3.56
C ALA A 534 -67.19 -34.37 2.07
N VAL A 535 -66.20 -35.20 1.73
CA VAL A 535 -66.29 -36.58 1.17
C VAL A 535 -66.69 -36.81 -0.31
N ALA A 536 -65.87 -37.69 -0.93
CA ALA A 536 -66.05 -38.51 -2.13
C ALA A 536 -65.90 -37.79 -3.50
N ASP A 537 -65.22 -38.33 -4.51
CA ASP A 537 -65.21 -39.75 -4.91
C ASP A 537 -64.11 -40.14 -5.93
N LEU A 538 -63.80 -41.45 -5.94
CA LEU A 538 -63.32 -42.34 -7.02
C LEU A 538 -61.83 -42.42 -7.50
N ARG A 539 -61.25 -43.58 -7.16
CA ARG A 539 -60.10 -44.39 -7.69
C ARG A 539 -60.37 -45.00 -9.10
N PRO A 540 -59.58 -45.98 -9.67
CA PRO A 540 -58.15 -46.38 -9.58
C PRO A 540 -57.50 -46.75 -10.96
N LEU A 541 -56.20 -47.17 -10.97
CA LEU A 541 -55.59 -48.34 -11.68
C LEU A 541 -54.04 -48.22 -11.61
N GLU A 542 -53.36 -48.90 -10.67
CA GLU A 542 -52.63 -50.20 -10.80
C GLU A 542 -51.44 -50.23 -11.78
N THR A 543 -50.20 -50.35 -11.26
CA THR A 543 -49.30 -51.54 -11.43
C THR A 543 -48.00 -51.42 -10.60
N THR A 544 -48.05 -52.00 -9.40
CA THR A 544 -47.22 -53.07 -8.82
C THR A 544 -45.72 -53.29 -9.20
N ILE A 545 -44.90 -53.37 -8.14
CA ILE A 545 -43.91 -54.44 -7.77
C ILE A 545 -42.47 -53.99 -7.45
N ALA A 546 -42.09 -54.48 -6.24
CA ALA A 546 -40.80 -54.79 -5.65
C ALA A 546 -40.03 -53.63 -4.97
N ALA A 547 -40.16 -53.46 -3.65
CA ALA A 547 -39.61 -54.30 -2.55
C ALA A 547 -38.11 -54.04 -2.32
N LYS A 548 -37.57 -53.99 -1.11
CA LYS A 548 -38.08 -53.99 0.27
C LYS A 548 -36.82 -53.85 1.15
N ALA A 549 -37.05 -53.36 2.35
CA ALA A 549 -36.23 -53.51 3.56
C ALA A 549 -34.98 -52.64 3.67
N LEU A 550 -34.93 -51.69 4.61
CA LEU A 550 -35.13 -51.72 6.08
C LEU A 550 -33.77 -51.81 6.79
N VAL A 551 -33.67 -50.93 7.78
CA VAL A 551 -33.34 -51.23 9.17
C VAL A 551 -31.97 -50.80 9.70
N ASP A 552 -32.11 -49.80 10.57
CA ASP A 552 -31.53 -49.62 11.90
C ASP A 552 -30.13 -49.03 12.00
N GLN A 553 -30.01 -47.81 12.51
CA GLN A 553 -30.30 -47.33 13.88
C GLN A 553 -29.21 -47.72 14.87
N ASN A 554 -28.90 -46.70 15.66
CA ASN A 554 -28.26 -46.69 16.97
C ASN A 554 -26.76 -46.88 16.96
N GLU A 555 -25.98 -46.16 17.77
CA GLU A 555 -26.09 -44.99 18.64
C GLU A 555 -24.83 -45.13 19.52
N ALA A 556 -24.34 -44.01 20.03
CA ALA A 556 -23.65 -43.90 21.31
C ALA A 556 -22.19 -44.42 21.44
N ARG A 557 -21.32 -43.42 21.63
CA ARG A 557 -20.48 -43.15 22.83
C ARG A 557 -18.95 -43.19 22.66
N ALA A 558 -18.42 -41.98 22.84
CA ALA A 558 -17.32 -41.59 23.73
C ALA A 558 -15.93 -42.21 23.50
N VAL A 559 -15.02 -41.47 22.82
CA VAL A 559 -13.94 -40.57 23.37
C VAL A 559 -12.57 -41.29 23.30
N PRO A 560 -11.45 -40.60 23.04
CA PRO A 560 -11.23 -39.14 23.05
C PRO A 560 -11.01 -38.46 21.71
#